data_AF-Q2U662-F1
#
_entry.id   AF-Q2U662-F1
#
_cell.length_a   1.000
_cell.length_b   1.000
_cell.length_c   1.000
_cell.angle_alpha   90.00
_cell.angle_beta   90.00
_cell.angle_gamma   90.00
#
_symmetry.space_group_name_H-M   'P 1'
#
loop_
_entity.id
_entity.type
_entity.pdbx_description
1 polymer ?
#
loop_
_entity_poly.entity_id
_entity_poly.type
_entity_poly.pdbx_seq_one_letter_code
_entity_poly.pdbx_strand_id
1 'polypeptide(L)'
;MRLDGQPLPAGTPARGTVPVWLGKKANEVTLAEAHLLLSDFGEAFSPTDSQQKRRGDQCHAPLSVLPPDAYFEPDKPLSFPTDIWTLACAIWSIFSSRPLFDATLATHDDISSQQVDILGPLPLEWWDSWEVRHEYFEERGEPKKDRFIFPSLEHCFEKEIQAPRDKIGMGGFDRDEMVAILTMLRSMLAFKPEERATAKAVLGSDWMVTWGLPEFEKIRQT
;
A
#
# COMPACT_ATOMS: atom_id res chain seq x y z
N MET A 1 13.65 11.30 -25.45
CA MET A 1 14.15 11.39 -26.85
C MET A 1 13.01 11.94 -27.71
N ARG A 2 13.18 13.09 -28.36
CA ARG A 2 12.16 13.58 -29.28
C ARG A 2 12.39 12.95 -30.66
N LEU A 3 11.37 12.32 -31.22
CA LEU A 3 11.42 11.66 -32.54
C LEU A 3 11.42 12.68 -33.70
N ASP A 4 11.17 13.95 -33.40
CA ASP A 4 11.10 15.06 -34.36
C ASP A 4 12.44 15.81 -34.52
N GLY A 5 13.51 15.38 -33.84
CA GLY A 5 14.85 15.97 -33.92
C GLY A 5 15.00 17.36 -33.27
N GLN A 6 13.97 17.89 -32.63
CA GLN A 6 14.00 19.20 -31.98
C GLN A 6 14.74 19.14 -30.63
N PRO A 7 15.29 20.28 -30.14
CA PRO A 7 15.92 20.33 -28.84
C PRO A 7 14.95 20.00 -27.70
N LEU A 8 15.50 19.39 -26.65
CA LEU A 8 14.75 19.04 -25.45
C LEU A 8 14.44 20.32 -24.63
N PRO A 9 13.24 20.43 -24.04
CA PRO A 9 12.90 21.53 -23.14
C PRO A 9 13.84 21.61 -21.94
N ALA A 10 13.98 22.81 -21.37
CA ALA A 10 14.69 23.00 -20.11
C ALA A 10 14.08 22.08 -19.02
N GLY A 11 14.93 21.30 -18.34
CA GLY A 11 14.52 20.32 -17.32
C GLY A 11 14.31 18.88 -17.82
N THR A 12 14.38 18.63 -19.14
CA THR A 12 14.28 17.26 -19.67
C THR A 12 15.66 16.60 -19.74
N PRO A 13 15.86 15.39 -19.19
CA PRO A 13 17.14 14.69 -19.26
C PRO A 13 17.60 14.47 -20.70
N ALA A 14 18.85 14.80 -21.00
CA ALA A 14 19.44 14.61 -22.34
C ALA A 14 19.57 13.14 -22.76
N ARG A 15 19.41 12.21 -21.82
CA ARG A 15 19.50 10.76 -22.02
C ARG A 15 18.30 10.08 -21.37
N GLY A 16 17.70 9.14 -22.08
CA GLY A 16 16.77 8.17 -21.51
C GLY A 16 17.45 6.83 -21.39
N THR A 17 17.21 6.10 -20.31
CA THR A 17 17.57 4.68 -20.19
C THR A 17 16.41 3.85 -20.72
N VAL A 18 16.72 2.80 -21.48
CA VAL A 18 15.73 1.78 -21.84
C VAL A 18 15.61 0.79 -20.69
N PRO A 19 14.39 0.29 -20.38
CA PRO A 19 14.24 -0.77 -19.40
C PRO A 19 15.16 -1.94 -19.76
N VAL A 20 15.94 -2.41 -18.79
CA VAL A 20 16.79 -3.57 -19.00
C VAL A 20 15.92 -4.82 -18.89
N TRP A 21 15.83 -5.60 -19.97
CA TRP A 21 15.34 -6.98 -19.88
C TRP A 21 16.48 -7.82 -19.29
N LEU A 22 16.32 -8.27 -18.05
CA LEU A 22 17.34 -9.04 -17.33
C LEU A 22 17.45 -10.51 -17.81
N GLY A 23 16.78 -10.88 -18.90
CA GLY A 23 16.94 -12.18 -19.56
C GLY A 23 16.12 -13.32 -18.97
N LYS A 24 15.50 -13.15 -17.79
CA LYS A 24 14.66 -14.16 -17.11
C LYS A 24 13.23 -13.67 -16.93
N LYS A 25 12.27 -14.59 -17.03
CA LYS A 25 10.88 -14.35 -16.60
C LYS A 25 10.80 -14.37 -15.08
N ALA A 26 9.79 -13.69 -14.52
CA ALA A 26 9.60 -13.63 -13.07
C ALA A 26 9.49 -15.02 -12.41
N ASN A 27 8.84 -15.97 -13.08
CA ASN A 27 8.70 -17.36 -12.61
C ASN A 27 9.98 -18.22 -12.75
N GLU A 28 11.05 -17.68 -13.33
CA GLU A 28 12.36 -18.33 -13.48
C GLU A 28 13.39 -17.78 -12.47
N VAL A 29 13.04 -16.72 -11.75
CA VAL A 29 13.88 -16.15 -10.68
C VAL A 29 13.73 -17.03 -9.44
N THR A 30 14.83 -17.63 -8.99
CA THR A 30 14.82 -18.44 -7.76
C THR A 30 14.79 -17.54 -6.52
N LEU A 31 14.34 -18.08 -5.38
CA LEU A 31 14.34 -17.32 -4.12
C LEU A 31 15.74 -16.87 -3.69
N ALA A 32 16.78 -17.68 -3.94
CA ALA A 32 18.17 -17.33 -3.67
C ALA A 32 18.69 -16.18 -4.54
N GLU A 33 18.11 -15.97 -5.72
CA GLU A 33 18.45 -14.85 -6.60
C GLU A 33 17.60 -13.60 -6.34
N ALA A 34 16.44 -13.76 -5.68
CA ALA A 34 15.44 -12.72 -5.47
C ALA A 34 15.86 -11.78 -4.31
N HIS A 35 16.82 -10.90 -4.57
CA HIS A 35 17.22 -9.86 -3.63
C HIS A 35 16.46 -8.55 -3.89
N LEU A 36 15.58 -8.18 -2.96
CA LEU A 36 14.86 -6.90 -3.00
C LEU A 36 15.71 -5.81 -2.35
N LEU A 37 15.90 -4.70 -3.08
CA LEU A 37 16.56 -3.50 -2.58
C LEU A 37 15.59 -2.33 -2.67
N LEU A 38 15.40 -1.63 -1.55
CA LEU A 38 14.71 -0.34 -1.56
C LEU A 38 15.59 0.68 -2.27
N SER A 39 15.01 1.39 -3.23
CA SER A 39 15.70 2.37 -4.06
C SER A 39 14.81 3.59 -4.30
N ASP A 40 15.31 4.54 -5.08
CA ASP A 40 14.62 5.78 -5.44
C ASP A 40 14.22 6.64 -4.21
N PHE A 41 15.23 7.20 -3.56
CA PHE A 41 15.08 8.11 -2.42
C PHE A 41 14.84 9.57 -2.85
N GLY A 42 14.36 9.81 -4.08
CA GLY A 42 14.14 11.17 -4.61
C GLY A 42 13.13 11.99 -3.80
N GLU A 43 12.16 11.33 -3.18
CA GLU A 43 11.14 11.93 -2.32
C GLU A 43 11.38 11.67 -0.82
N ALA A 44 12.51 11.05 -0.45
CA ALA A 44 12.81 10.76 0.94
C ALA A 44 13.13 12.05 1.73
N PHE A 45 12.81 12.04 3.02
CA PHE A 45 13.09 13.14 3.94
C PHE A 45 13.34 12.60 5.35
N SER A 46 14.07 13.37 6.16
CA SER A 46 14.25 13.03 7.57
C SER A 46 13.17 13.72 8.43
N PRO A 47 12.26 12.97 9.10
CA PRO A 47 11.23 13.58 9.96
C PRO A 47 11.83 14.23 11.22
N THR A 48 13.06 13.86 11.60
CA THR A 48 13.79 14.46 12.73
C THR A 48 14.52 15.74 12.37
N ASP A 49 14.78 15.99 11.07
CA ASP A 49 15.37 17.24 10.61
C ASP A 49 14.26 18.27 10.39
N SER A 50 14.25 19.31 11.24
CA SER A 50 13.29 20.42 11.14
C SER A 50 13.26 21.13 9.78
N GLN A 51 14.36 21.10 9.01
CA GLN A 51 14.44 21.73 7.69
C GLN A 51 13.87 20.85 6.56
N GLN A 52 13.69 19.54 6.81
CA GLN A 52 13.22 18.57 5.83
C GLN A 52 11.82 18.02 6.15
N LYS A 53 11.19 18.49 7.24
CA LYS A 53 9.85 18.05 7.62
C LYS A 53 8.87 18.31 6.49
N ARG A 54 8.19 17.23 6.08
CA ARG A 54 7.06 17.28 5.17
C ARG A 54 5.77 17.12 5.94
N ARG A 55 4.69 17.72 5.44
CA ARG A 55 3.34 17.58 5.99
C ARG A 55 2.48 16.73 5.06
N GLY A 56 1.26 16.40 5.50
CA GLY A 56 0.30 15.61 4.72
C GLY A 56 0.08 16.12 3.30
N ASP A 57 -0.07 17.44 3.13
CA ASP A 57 -0.25 18.08 1.81
C ASP A 57 0.97 18.01 0.89
N GLN A 58 2.12 17.61 1.44
CA GLN A 58 3.38 17.38 0.73
C GLN A 58 3.70 15.88 0.59
N CYS A 59 2.73 15.01 0.86
CA CYS A 59 2.84 13.58 0.60
C CYS A 59 2.63 13.32 -0.89
N HIS A 60 3.72 13.02 -1.61
CA HIS A 60 3.66 12.71 -3.04
C HIS A 60 3.52 11.20 -3.32
N ALA A 61 3.04 10.42 -2.34
CA ALA A 61 2.77 9.01 -2.58
C ALA A 61 1.65 8.85 -3.62
N PRO A 62 1.72 7.83 -4.51
CA PRO A 62 0.64 7.56 -5.45
C PRO A 62 -0.71 7.38 -4.74
N LEU A 63 -1.79 7.85 -5.36
CA LEU A 63 -3.12 7.91 -4.76
C LEU A 63 -3.61 6.56 -4.20
N SER A 64 -3.28 5.44 -4.85
CA SER A 64 -3.66 4.07 -4.40
C SER A 64 -2.97 3.60 -3.12
N VAL A 65 -1.90 4.26 -2.69
CA VAL A 65 -1.13 3.91 -1.49
C VAL A 65 -0.98 5.09 -0.54
N LEU A 66 -1.58 6.23 -0.87
CA LEU A 66 -1.53 7.42 -0.04
C LEU A 66 -2.18 7.11 1.33
N PRO A 67 -1.47 7.39 2.44
CA PRO A 67 -2.02 7.11 3.74
C PRO A 67 -3.10 8.16 4.09
N PRO A 68 -4.17 7.76 4.80
CA PRO A 68 -5.34 8.61 5.02
C PRO A 68 -5.04 9.88 5.81
N ASP A 69 -4.07 9.85 6.72
CA ASP A 69 -3.61 11.01 7.49
C ASP A 69 -3.04 12.11 6.60
N ALA A 70 -2.45 11.77 5.44
CA ALA A 70 -1.98 12.78 4.50
C ALA A 70 -3.14 13.61 3.91
N TYR A 71 -4.32 12.99 3.77
CA TYR A 71 -5.52 13.64 3.26
C TYR A 71 -6.31 14.35 4.37
N PHE A 72 -6.58 13.67 5.48
CA PHE A 72 -7.41 14.20 6.56
C PHE A 72 -6.67 15.15 7.52
N GLU A 73 -5.34 15.11 7.56
CA GLU A 73 -4.51 15.94 8.44
C GLU A 73 -3.39 16.63 7.64
N PRO A 74 -3.72 17.43 6.60
CA PRO A 74 -2.76 17.93 5.61
C PRO A 74 -1.66 18.80 6.22
N ASP A 75 -1.94 19.49 7.33
CA ASP A 75 -0.97 20.35 8.02
C ASP A 75 -0.09 19.60 9.03
N LYS A 76 -0.39 18.33 9.34
CA LYS A 76 0.40 17.56 10.31
C LYS A 76 1.68 17.01 9.68
N PRO A 77 2.79 16.96 10.44
CA PRO A 77 4.04 16.43 9.94
C PRO A 77 3.93 14.92 9.70
N LEU A 78 4.39 14.49 8.52
CA LEU A 78 4.56 13.08 8.20
C LEU A 78 5.76 12.50 8.95
N SER A 79 5.73 11.20 9.19
CA SER A 79 6.77 10.46 9.89
C SER A 79 6.80 9.00 9.44
N PHE A 80 7.61 8.16 10.08
CA PHE A 80 7.79 6.75 9.73
C PHE A 80 6.48 5.91 9.60
N PRO A 81 5.39 6.17 10.35
CA PRO A 81 4.13 5.43 10.15
C PRO A 81 3.47 5.62 8.76
N THR A 82 3.84 6.67 8.03
CA THR A 82 3.45 6.84 6.61
C THR A 82 4.00 5.70 5.76
N ASP A 83 5.27 5.34 5.96
CA ASP A 83 5.92 4.25 5.22
C ASP A 83 5.36 2.86 5.58
N ILE A 84 4.82 2.70 6.79
CA ILE A 84 4.18 1.45 7.21
C ILE A 84 2.88 1.20 6.44
N TRP A 85 2.08 2.25 6.24
CA TRP A 85 0.85 2.15 5.44
C TRP A 85 1.18 1.80 3.98
N THR A 86 2.13 2.50 3.37
CA THR A 86 2.55 2.26 1.99
C THR A 86 3.16 0.86 1.84
N LEU A 87 3.93 0.40 2.84
CA LEU A 87 4.47 -0.96 2.88
C LEU A 87 3.36 -2.02 2.93
N ALA A 88 2.29 -1.82 3.70
CA ALA A 88 1.16 -2.75 3.72
C ALA A 88 0.48 -2.86 2.35
N CYS A 89 0.29 -1.73 1.67
CA CYS A 89 -0.25 -1.69 0.31
C CYS A 89 0.70 -2.38 -0.70
N ALA A 90 2.01 -2.22 -0.54
CA ALA A 90 3.01 -2.90 -1.35
C ALA A 90 3.01 -4.42 -1.12
N ILE A 91 2.96 -4.86 0.14
CA ILE A 91 2.85 -6.28 0.51
C ILE A 91 1.59 -6.89 -0.12
N TRP A 92 0.44 -6.23 0.01
CA TRP A 92 -0.79 -6.66 -0.64
C TRP A 92 -0.61 -6.82 -2.16
N SER A 93 -0.01 -5.84 -2.80
CA SER A 93 0.19 -5.83 -4.26
C SER A 93 1.17 -6.91 -4.75
N ILE A 94 2.03 -7.44 -3.87
CA ILE A 94 2.89 -8.59 -4.18
C ILE A 94 2.07 -9.89 -4.22
N PHE A 95 1.08 -10.03 -3.32
CA PHE A 95 0.25 -11.24 -3.24
C PHE A 95 -0.95 -11.22 -4.19
N SER A 96 -1.49 -10.04 -4.45
CA SER A 96 -2.75 -9.84 -5.15
C SER A 96 -2.56 -9.49 -6.62
N SER A 97 -3.53 -9.87 -7.44
CA SER A 97 -3.61 -9.43 -8.84
C SER A 97 -4.11 -7.98 -9.02
N ARG A 98 -4.62 -7.36 -7.94
CA ARG A 98 -5.14 -5.99 -7.91
C ARG A 98 -4.61 -5.20 -6.71
N PRO A 99 -4.43 -3.87 -6.84
CA PRO A 99 -4.09 -3.03 -5.70
C PRO A 99 -5.19 -3.09 -4.64
N LEU A 100 -4.83 -2.81 -3.38
CA LEU A 100 -5.79 -2.81 -2.27
C LEU A 100 -6.85 -1.70 -2.45
N PHE A 101 -6.42 -0.52 -2.91
CA PHE A 101 -7.28 0.60 -3.27
C PHE A 101 -7.12 0.92 -4.76
N ASP A 102 -8.23 0.97 -5.48
CA ASP A 102 -8.27 1.24 -6.92
C ASP A 102 -8.24 2.75 -7.18
N ALA A 103 -7.11 3.22 -7.70
CA ALA A 103 -6.92 4.62 -8.06
C ALA A 103 -7.27 4.93 -9.53
N THR A 104 -7.86 3.98 -10.27
CA THR A 104 -8.23 4.18 -11.68
C THR A 104 -9.30 5.26 -11.80
N LEU A 105 -8.92 6.45 -12.27
CA LEU A 105 -9.80 7.62 -12.39
C LEU A 105 -10.43 8.04 -11.05
N ALA A 106 -9.78 7.72 -9.94
CA ALA A 106 -10.27 8.00 -8.60
C ALA A 106 -9.84 9.39 -8.10
N THR A 107 -10.64 9.95 -7.21
CA THR A 107 -10.32 11.09 -6.35
C THR A 107 -9.84 10.63 -4.97
N HIS A 108 -9.40 11.56 -4.11
CA HIS A 108 -9.10 11.26 -2.71
C HIS A 108 -10.31 10.76 -1.93
N ASP A 109 -11.50 11.27 -2.27
CA ASP A 109 -12.76 10.88 -1.64
C ASP A 109 -13.19 9.47 -2.08
N ASP A 110 -13.00 9.12 -3.35
CA ASP A 110 -13.18 7.75 -3.83
C ASP A 110 -12.30 6.77 -3.05
N ILE A 111 -11.02 7.10 -2.85
CA ILE A 111 -10.11 6.25 -2.06
C ILE A 111 -10.55 6.17 -0.60
N SER A 112 -10.97 7.28 -0.01
CA SER A 112 -11.44 7.30 1.38
C SER A 112 -12.69 6.44 1.57
N SER A 113 -13.61 6.44 0.59
CA SER A 113 -14.78 5.55 0.58
C SER A 113 -14.38 4.07 0.51
N GLN A 114 -13.38 3.73 -0.31
CA GLN A 114 -12.83 2.38 -0.40
C GLN A 114 -12.18 1.94 0.90
N GLN A 115 -11.41 2.82 1.54
CA GLN A 115 -10.77 2.55 2.82
C GLN A 115 -11.82 2.27 3.91
N VAL A 116 -12.91 3.03 3.94
CA VAL A 116 -14.02 2.79 4.87
C VAL A 116 -14.66 1.42 4.63
N ASP A 117 -14.96 1.09 3.37
CA ASP A 117 -15.57 -0.18 2.99
C ASP A 117 -14.69 -1.39 3.36
N ILE A 118 -13.38 -1.29 3.12
CA ILE A 118 -12.44 -2.40 3.27
C ILE A 118 -11.99 -2.57 4.73
N LEU A 119 -11.69 -1.46 5.42
CA LEU A 119 -11.04 -1.48 6.73
C LEU A 119 -12.00 -1.22 7.89
N GLY A 120 -13.14 -0.57 7.63
CA GLY A 120 -14.11 -0.15 8.63
C GLY A 120 -14.15 1.38 8.81
N PRO A 121 -14.86 1.88 9.81
CA PRO A 121 -15.14 3.31 9.96
C PRO A 121 -13.86 4.14 10.19
N LEU A 122 -13.84 5.34 9.63
CA LEU A 122 -12.81 6.35 9.92
C LEU A 122 -12.87 6.79 11.39
N PRO A 123 -11.76 7.31 11.95
CA PRO A 123 -11.79 8.07 13.18
C PRO A 123 -12.85 9.17 13.12
N LEU A 124 -13.59 9.38 14.22
CA LEU A 124 -14.76 10.25 14.25
C LEU A 124 -14.44 11.67 13.78
N GLU A 125 -13.29 12.21 14.17
CA GLU A 125 -12.83 13.53 13.77
C GLU A 125 -12.59 13.67 12.26
N TRP A 126 -12.19 12.59 11.58
CA TRP A 126 -11.98 12.56 10.13
C TRP A 126 -13.31 12.33 9.42
N TRP A 127 -14.15 11.48 9.99
CA TRP A 127 -15.50 11.27 9.51
C TRP A 127 -16.30 12.58 9.50
N ASP A 128 -16.25 13.33 10.61
CA ASP A 128 -17.02 14.56 10.74
C ASP A 128 -16.48 15.70 9.84
N SER A 129 -15.16 15.76 9.63
CA SER A 129 -14.52 16.75 8.75
C SER A 129 -14.63 16.43 7.26
N TRP A 130 -14.98 15.20 6.89
CA TRP A 130 -15.10 14.80 5.49
C TRP A 130 -16.38 15.37 4.85
N GLU A 131 -16.28 16.54 4.21
CA GLU A 131 -17.43 17.30 3.71
C GLU A 131 -18.25 16.53 2.64
N VAL A 132 -17.58 15.87 1.70
CA VAL A 132 -18.22 15.15 0.59
C VAL A 132 -18.61 13.71 0.95
N ARG A 133 -18.42 13.27 2.20
CA ARG A 133 -18.83 11.92 2.64
C ARG A 133 -20.28 11.58 2.32
N HIS A 134 -21.13 12.61 2.34
CA HIS A 134 -22.56 12.50 2.07
C HIS A 134 -22.87 12.10 0.62
N GLU A 135 -21.90 12.10 -0.28
CA GLU A 135 -22.04 11.52 -1.63
C GLU A 135 -21.97 9.99 -1.58
N TYR A 136 -21.23 9.42 -0.62
CA TYR A 136 -20.93 8.00 -0.50
C TYR A 136 -21.75 7.30 0.60
N PHE A 137 -22.04 7.99 1.70
CA PHE A 137 -22.67 7.42 2.89
C PHE A 137 -23.91 8.21 3.31
N GLU A 138 -24.87 7.51 3.90
CA GLU A 138 -25.99 8.09 4.64
C GLU A 138 -25.50 8.67 5.97
N GLU A 139 -26.32 9.50 6.64
CA GLU A 139 -25.95 10.19 7.89
C GLU A 139 -25.45 9.24 9.00
N ARG A 140 -25.95 7.99 9.00
CA ARG A 140 -25.57 6.96 9.99
C ARG A 140 -24.28 6.21 9.65
N GLY A 141 -23.61 6.55 8.55
CA GLY A 141 -22.41 5.84 8.06
C GLY A 141 -22.69 4.63 7.18
N GLU A 142 -23.96 4.36 6.86
CA GLU A 142 -24.33 3.29 5.94
C GLU A 142 -24.00 3.67 4.50
N PRO A 143 -23.44 2.78 3.67
CA PRO A 143 -23.27 3.01 2.25
C PRO A 143 -24.57 3.40 1.55
N LYS A 144 -24.53 4.36 0.63
CA LYS A 144 -25.68 4.65 -0.23
C LYS A 144 -26.06 3.45 -1.10
N LYS A 145 -27.35 3.29 -1.39
CA LYS A 145 -27.88 2.13 -2.11
C LYS A 145 -27.38 1.99 -3.55
N ASP A 146 -27.09 3.11 -4.22
CA ASP A 146 -26.77 3.13 -5.65
C ASP A 146 -25.26 3.13 -5.94
N ARG A 147 -24.40 3.03 -4.91
CA ARG A 147 -22.95 2.96 -5.09
C ARG A 147 -22.43 1.52 -5.04
N PHE A 148 -21.30 1.29 -5.69
CA PHE A 148 -20.54 0.06 -5.48
C PHE A 148 -19.89 0.09 -4.08
N ILE A 149 -19.98 -1.02 -3.37
CA ILE A 149 -19.40 -1.21 -2.03
C ILE A 149 -18.24 -2.18 -2.16
N PHE A 150 -17.06 -1.76 -1.73
CA PHE A 150 -15.91 -2.64 -1.73
C PHE A 150 -16.06 -3.70 -0.64
N PRO A 151 -15.70 -4.98 -0.91
CA PRO A 151 -15.77 -6.00 0.13
C PRO A 151 -14.76 -5.74 1.26
N SER A 152 -15.00 -6.37 2.42
CA SER A 152 -14.04 -6.30 3.53
C SER A 152 -12.67 -6.84 3.13
N LEU A 153 -11.63 -6.47 3.89
CA LEU A 153 -10.26 -6.96 3.67
C LEU A 153 -10.17 -8.49 3.55
N GLU A 154 -10.87 -9.24 4.41
CA GLU A 154 -10.92 -10.71 4.39
C GLU A 154 -11.51 -11.24 3.07
N HIS A 155 -12.61 -10.64 2.61
CA HIS A 155 -13.25 -11.06 1.36
C HIS A 155 -12.39 -10.70 0.14
N CYS A 156 -11.76 -9.52 0.17
CA CYS A 156 -10.79 -9.14 -0.85
C CYS A 156 -9.60 -10.11 -0.88
N PHE A 157 -9.11 -10.58 0.28
CA PHE A 157 -8.01 -11.55 0.35
C PHE A 157 -8.42 -12.88 -0.32
N GLU A 158 -9.60 -13.40 0.02
CA GLU A 158 -10.12 -14.63 -0.57
C GLU A 158 -10.25 -14.50 -2.11
N LYS A 159 -10.84 -13.40 -2.58
CA LYS A 159 -11.16 -13.21 -3.99
C LYS A 159 -9.95 -12.87 -4.87
N GLU A 160 -9.04 -12.04 -4.36
CA GLU A 160 -7.96 -11.44 -5.16
C GLU A 160 -6.58 -12.11 -4.92
N ILE A 161 -6.45 -12.90 -3.83
CA ILE A 161 -5.23 -13.63 -3.48
C ILE A 161 -5.48 -15.14 -3.47
N GLN A 162 -6.39 -15.65 -2.62
CA GLN A 162 -6.58 -17.10 -2.44
C GLN A 162 -7.11 -17.79 -3.71
N ALA A 163 -8.26 -17.34 -4.23
CA ALA A 163 -8.92 -17.97 -5.37
C ALA A 163 -8.07 -17.96 -6.66
N PRO A 164 -7.35 -16.88 -7.03
CA PRO A 164 -6.44 -16.92 -8.16
C PRO A 164 -5.29 -17.92 -7.99
N ARG A 165 -4.72 -18.04 -6.79
CA ARG A 165 -3.64 -18.99 -6.49
C ARG A 165 -4.11 -20.44 -6.58
N ASP A 166 -5.29 -20.72 -6.05
CA ASP A 166 -5.91 -22.05 -6.14
C ASP A 166 -6.22 -22.42 -7.59
N LYS A 167 -6.74 -21.48 -8.38
CA LYS A 167 -7.05 -21.68 -9.81
C LYS A 167 -5.82 -22.09 -10.63
N ILE A 168 -4.63 -21.60 -10.28
CA ILE A 168 -3.38 -21.92 -10.98
C ILE A 168 -2.55 -23.01 -10.27
N GLY A 169 -3.06 -23.57 -9.17
CA GLY A 169 -2.38 -24.62 -8.41
C GLY A 169 -1.09 -24.16 -7.73
N MET A 170 -0.98 -22.88 -7.36
CA MET A 170 0.19 -22.32 -6.68
C MET A 170 0.24 -22.65 -5.18
N GLY A 171 -0.87 -23.17 -4.63
CA GLY A 171 -1.07 -23.33 -3.19
C GLY A 171 -1.47 -21.99 -2.55
N GLY A 172 -2.55 -22.01 -1.80
CA GLY A 172 -3.03 -20.85 -1.05
C GLY A 172 -2.48 -20.79 0.37
N PHE A 173 -2.90 -19.76 1.08
CA PHE A 173 -2.66 -19.61 2.51
C PHE A 173 -3.58 -20.58 3.25
N ASP A 174 -3.05 -21.28 4.26
CA ASP A 174 -3.93 -21.99 5.17
C ASP A 174 -4.68 -21.00 6.08
N ARG A 175 -5.64 -21.52 6.85
CA ARG A 175 -6.49 -20.66 7.69
C ARG A 175 -5.69 -19.88 8.74
N ASP A 176 -4.70 -20.50 9.36
CA ASP A 176 -3.94 -19.90 10.45
C ASP A 176 -2.98 -18.83 9.88
N GLU A 177 -2.34 -19.14 8.74
CA GLU A 177 -1.52 -18.18 8.01
C GLU A 177 -2.34 -16.98 7.53
N MET A 178 -3.53 -17.22 6.97
CA MET A 178 -4.45 -16.17 6.52
C MET A 178 -4.85 -15.23 7.67
N VAL A 179 -5.17 -15.79 8.84
CA VAL A 179 -5.51 -14.98 10.02
C VAL A 179 -4.30 -14.17 10.47
N ALA A 180 -3.11 -14.76 10.50
CA ALA A 180 -1.89 -14.09 10.92
C ALA A 180 -1.51 -12.94 9.97
N ILE A 181 -1.55 -13.16 8.65
CA ILE A 181 -1.19 -12.13 7.67
C ILE A 181 -2.20 -10.98 7.66
N LEU A 182 -3.51 -11.27 7.75
CA LEU A 182 -4.55 -10.24 7.83
C LEU A 182 -4.44 -9.43 9.12
N THR A 183 -4.11 -10.07 10.24
CA THR A 183 -3.84 -9.38 11.52
C THR A 183 -2.66 -8.44 11.40
N MET A 184 -1.55 -8.91 10.79
CA MET A 184 -0.38 -8.07 10.52
C MET A 184 -0.76 -6.87 9.63
N LEU A 185 -1.43 -7.10 8.49
CA LEU A 185 -1.84 -6.03 7.57
C LEU A 185 -2.76 -5.01 8.24
N ARG A 186 -3.74 -5.45 9.04
CA ARG A 186 -4.61 -4.53 9.80
C ARG A 186 -3.84 -3.65 10.77
N SER A 187 -2.82 -4.18 11.44
CA SER A 187 -1.97 -3.38 12.34
C SER A 187 -1.16 -2.30 11.59
N MET A 188 -0.83 -2.54 10.33
CA MET A 188 -0.11 -1.59 9.48
C MET A 188 -1.05 -0.56 8.83
N LEU A 189 -2.28 -0.98 8.55
CA LEU A 189 -3.36 -0.19 7.92
C LEU A 189 -4.27 0.49 8.94
N ALA A 190 -3.80 0.73 10.17
CA ALA A 190 -4.55 1.54 11.13
C ALA A 190 -4.68 2.97 10.59
N PHE A 191 -5.87 3.56 10.72
CA PHE A 191 -6.13 4.90 10.20
C PHE A 191 -5.20 5.94 10.83
N LYS A 192 -5.11 5.98 12.16
CA LYS A 192 -4.25 6.91 12.88
C LYS A 192 -2.78 6.49 12.83
N PRO A 193 -1.85 7.40 12.47
CA PRO A 193 -0.42 7.11 12.43
C PRO A 193 0.14 6.54 13.74
N GLU A 194 -0.33 7.04 14.88
CA GLU A 194 0.07 6.62 16.22
C GLU A 194 -0.40 5.21 16.62
N GLU A 195 -1.42 4.69 15.93
CA GLU A 195 -1.94 3.34 16.15
C GLU A 195 -1.31 2.31 15.20
N ARG A 196 -0.60 2.76 14.15
CA ARG A 196 0.07 1.87 13.20
C ARG A 196 1.24 1.14 13.84
N ALA A 197 1.40 -0.12 13.47
CA ALA A 197 2.54 -0.94 13.86
C ALA A 197 3.86 -0.28 13.43
N THR A 198 4.89 -0.40 14.27
CA THR A 198 6.27 -0.04 13.85
C THR A 198 6.86 -1.16 13.00
N ALA A 199 7.90 -0.88 12.20
CA ALA A 199 8.62 -1.92 11.46
C ALA A 199 9.12 -3.06 12.37
N LYS A 200 9.55 -2.74 13.59
CA LYS A 200 9.94 -3.73 14.59
C LYS A 200 8.76 -4.61 15.03
N ALA A 201 7.57 -4.02 15.22
CA ALA A 201 6.38 -4.77 15.56
C ALA A 201 5.91 -5.66 14.40
N VAL A 202 5.98 -5.18 13.16
CA VAL A 202 5.68 -5.97 11.95
C VAL A 202 6.58 -7.20 11.86
N LEU A 203 7.89 -7.02 12.04
CA LEU A 203 8.86 -8.13 12.06
C LEU A 203 8.60 -9.13 13.19
N GLY A 204 8.00 -8.68 14.30
CA GLY A 204 7.62 -9.51 15.45
C GLY A 204 6.20 -10.06 15.37
N SER A 205 5.48 -9.85 14.27
CA SER A 205 4.12 -10.38 14.11
C SER A 205 4.14 -11.90 13.97
N ASP A 206 3.03 -12.55 14.35
CA ASP A 206 2.89 -14.01 14.24
C ASP A 206 3.17 -14.51 12.82
N TRP A 207 2.76 -13.75 11.80
CA TRP A 207 3.00 -14.12 10.41
C TRP A 207 4.50 -14.12 10.07
N MET A 208 5.21 -13.06 10.45
CA MET A 208 6.65 -12.95 10.21
C MET A 208 7.44 -14.00 11.00
N VAL A 209 7.11 -14.23 12.27
CA VAL A 209 7.87 -15.18 13.11
C VAL A 209 7.63 -16.63 12.70
N THR A 210 6.43 -16.97 12.27
CA THR A 210 6.04 -18.36 11.99
C THR A 210 6.28 -18.76 10.52
N TRP A 211 6.04 -17.87 9.56
CA TRP A 211 6.17 -18.17 8.12
C TRP A 211 7.28 -17.35 7.45
N GLY A 212 7.28 -16.02 7.62
CA GLY A 212 8.17 -15.12 6.85
C GLY A 212 9.67 -15.29 7.13
N LEU A 213 10.08 -15.10 8.38
CA LEU A 213 11.49 -15.13 8.80
C LEU A 213 12.12 -16.53 8.67
N PRO A 214 11.44 -17.65 9.03
CA PRO A 214 12.00 -18.97 8.83
C PRO A 214 12.33 -19.27 7.36
N GLU A 215 11.45 -18.88 6.42
CA GLU A 215 11.72 -19.05 5.00
C GLU A 215 12.85 -18.13 4.51
N PHE A 216 12.87 -16.88 4.97
CA PHE A 216 13.95 -15.94 4.65
C PHE A 216 15.34 -16.46 5.10
N GLU A 217 15.44 -17.02 6.31
CA GLU A 217 16.71 -17.56 6.82
C GLU A 217 17.14 -18.83 6.08
N LYS A 218 16.21 -19.69 5.66
CA LYS A 218 16.54 -20.84 4.78
C LYS A 218 17.18 -20.36 3.48
N ILE A 219 16.59 -19.34 2.85
CA ILE A 219 17.12 -18.77 1.59
C ILE A 219 18.52 -18.21 1.79
N ARG A 220 18.78 -17.51 2.90
CA ARG A 220 20.12 -16.95 3.19
C ARG A 220 21.21 -17.98 3.45
N GLN A 221 20.83 -19.20 3.83
CA GLN A 221 21.76 -20.31 4.07
C GLN A 221 22.03 -21.14 2.80
N THR A 222 21.34 -20.84 1.70
CA THR A 222 21.49 -21.51 0.40
C THR A 222 22.47 -20.76 -0.49
#